data_AF-A0A928BWC9-F1
#
_entry.id   AF-A0A928BWC9-F1
#
_cell.length_a   1.000
_cell.length_b   1.000
_cell.length_c   1.000
_cell.angle_alpha   90.00
_cell.angle_beta   90.00
_cell.angle_gamma   90.00
#
_symmetry.space_group_name_H-M   'P 1'
#
loop_
_entity.id
_entity.type
_entity.pdbx_description
1 polymer ?
#
loop_
_entity_poly.entity_id
_entity_poly.type
_entity_poly.pdbx_seq_one_letter_code
_entity_poly.pdbx_strand_id
1 'polypeptide(L)' 'MNIMYFMLFFRIFVESLARGQGNFYDGWMKNPMSAMISCNDGFRPFSFYIEVIPCQQ' A
#
# COMPACT_ATOMS: atom_id res chain seq x y z
N MET A 1 8.43 -13.78 3.54
CA MET A 1 7.20 -13.50 2.77
C MET A 1 7.60 -13.54 1.31
N ASN A 2 7.24 -14.58 0.55
CA ASN A 2 7.69 -14.67 -0.85
C ASN A 2 7.13 -13.51 -1.68
N ILE A 3 7.90 -12.97 -2.62
CA ILE A 3 7.53 -11.87 -3.55
C ILE A 3 6.12 -12.04 -4.15
N MET A 4 5.70 -13.27 -4.46
CA MET A 4 4.38 -13.53 -5.01
C MET A 4 3.23 -13.21 -4.04
N TYR A 5 3.39 -13.53 -2.74
CA TYR A 5 2.41 -13.17 -1.72
C TYR A 5 2.38 -11.66 -1.47
N PHE A 6 3.54 -11.00 -1.56
CA PHE A 6 3.60 -9.54 -1.52
C PHE A 6 2.80 -8.92 -2.67
N MET A 7 2.94 -9.41 -3.90
CA MET A 7 2.24 -8.86 -5.06
C MET A 7 0.71 -9.01 -4.96
N LEU A 8 0.24 -10.15 -4.44
CA LEU A 8 -1.19 -10.38 -4.16
C LEU A 8 -1.73 -9.43 -3.09
N PHE A 9 -0.98 -9.24 -1.99
CA PHE A 9 -1.38 -8.34 -0.91
C PHE A 9 -1.32 -6.87 -1.35
N PHE A 10 -0.27 -6.48 -2.07
CA PHE A 10 -0.08 -5.15 -2.65
C PHE A 10 -1.27 -4.71 -3.52
N ARG A 11 -1.79 -5.63 -4.36
CA ARG A 11 -2.96 -5.37 -5.22
C ARG A 11 -4.17 -4.90 -4.42
N ILE A 12 -4.41 -5.46 -3.23
CA ILE A 12 -5.56 -5.11 -2.39
C ILE A 12 -5.51 -3.65 -1.94
N PHE A 13 -4.33 -3.18 -1.49
CA PHE A 13 -4.18 -1.78 -1.07
C PHE A 13 -4.36 -0.82 -2.23
N VAL A 14 -3.75 -1.10 -3.38
CA VAL A 14 -3.86 -0.23 -4.56
C VAL A 14 -5.30 -0.15 -5.05
N GLU A 15 -6.02 -1.27 -5.18
CA GLU A 15 -7.42 -1.26 -5.62
C GLU A 15 -8.34 -0.56 -4.61
N SER A 16 -8.12 -0.77 -3.32
CA SER A 16 -8.92 -0.11 -2.27
C SER A 16 -8.71 1.40 -2.29
N LEU A 17 -7.45 1.84 -2.34
CA LEU A 17 -7.04 3.23 -2.48
C LEU A 17 -7.66 3.87 -3.73
N ALA A 18 -7.59 3.19 -4.89
CA ALA A 18 -8.16 3.68 -6.14
C ALA A 18 -9.70 3.84 -6.10
N ARG A 19 -10.40 3.04 -5.28
CA ARG A 19 -11.85 3.15 -5.05
C ARG A 19 -12.23 4.23 -4.03
N GLY A 20 -11.27 5.01 -3.54
CA GLY A 20 -11.51 6.02 -2.51
C GLY A 20 -11.59 5.43 -1.09
N GLN A 21 -11.23 4.16 -0.90
CA GLN A 21 -11.13 3.56 0.42
C GLN A 21 -9.74 3.81 1.00
N GLY A 22 -9.63 3.84 2.32
CA GLY A 22 -8.38 4.14 3.00
C GLY A 22 -8.49 3.90 4.50
N ASN A 23 -7.57 4.50 5.25
CA ASN A 23 -7.45 4.35 6.70
C ASN A 23 -7.31 2.87 7.12
N PHE A 24 -6.46 2.13 6.40
CA PHE A 24 -6.19 0.74 6.73
C PHE A 24 -5.67 0.64 8.16
N TYR A 25 -6.25 -0.27 8.95
CA TYR A 25 -5.87 -0.51 10.35
C TYR A 25 -6.02 0.73 11.26
N ASP A 26 -7.11 1.47 11.12
CA ASP A 26 -7.58 2.52 12.04
C ASP A 26 -6.49 3.51 12.49
N GLY A 27 -6.07 4.37 11.56
CA GLY A 27 -5.09 5.44 11.82
C GLY A 27 -3.63 5.02 11.65
N TRP A 28 -3.36 3.87 11.03
CA TRP A 28 -1.99 3.41 10.78
C TRP A 28 -1.14 4.41 10.02
N MET A 29 -1.75 5.14 9.07
CA MET A 29 -1.08 6.14 8.24
C MET A 29 -1.60 7.53 8.59
N LYS A 30 -0.70 8.52 8.65
CA LYS A 30 -1.08 9.94 8.86
C LYS A 30 -2.01 10.45 7.75
N ASN A 31 -1.76 10.03 6.52
CA ASN A 31 -2.68 10.22 5.41
C ASN A 31 -3.53 8.95 5.27
N PRO A 32 -4.85 9.00 5.46
CA PRO A 32 -5.69 7.82 5.30
C PRO A 32 -5.72 7.31 3.85
N MET A 33 -5.39 8.16 2.87
CA MET A 33 -5.31 7.81 1.44
C MET A 33 -3.91 7.40 1.01
N SER A 34 -3.10 6.86 1.94
CA SER A 34 -1.80 6.27 1.64
C SER A 34 -1.58 4.94 2.37
N ALA A 35 -0.62 4.17 1.88
CA ALA A 35 -0.19 2.92 2.48
C ALA A 35 1.33 2.75 2.29
N MET A 36 2.02 2.31 3.33
CA MET A 36 3.43 1.92 3.24
C MET A 36 3.55 0.41 3.34
N ILE A 37 4.05 -0.24 2.29
CA ILE A 37 4.14 -1.69 2.23
C ILE A 37 5.61 -2.08 2.15
N SER A 38 6.08 -2.83 3.14
CA SER A 38 7.46 -3.32 3.20
C SER A 38 7.49 -4.83 3.01
N CYS A 39 8.45 -5.30 2.21
CA CYS A 39 8.74 -6.71 2.03
C CYS A 39 10.24 -6.95 2.16
N ASN A 40 10.60 -7.90 3.01
CA ASN A 40 11.95 -8.42 3.09
C ASN A 40 11.94 -9.83 2.50
N ASP A 41 12.54 -9.97 1.31
CA ASP A 41 12.69 -11.26 0.62
C ASP A 41 13.97 -12.00 1.09
N GLY A 42 14.56 -11.60 2.21
CA GLY A 42 15.75 -12.22 2.80
C GLY A 42 17.07 -11.80 2.13
N PHE A 43 17.02 -11.32 0.88
CA PHE A 43 18.20 -10.78 0.20
C PHE A 43 18.39 -9.28 0.47
N ARG A 44 17.33 -8.47 0.30
CA ARG A 44 17.32 -7.03 0.59
C ARG A 44 15.90 -6.58 0.96
N PRO A 45 15.73 -5.67 1.93
CA PRO A 45 14.43 -5.10 2.24
C PRO A 45 14.03 -4.06 1.18
N PHE A 46 12.79 -4.12 0.72
CA PHE A 46 12.17 -3.11 -0.14
C PHE A 46 10.94 -2.54 0.57
N SER A 47 10.74 -1.23 0.47
CA SER A 47 9.55 -0.57 0.97
C SER A 47 8.98 0.34 -0.11
N PHE A 48 7.67 0.28 -0.28
CA PHE A 48 6.92 1.09 -1.21
C PHE A 48 5.99 2.00 -0.42
N TYR A 49 5.96 3.27 -0.83
CA TYR A 49 4.98 4.23 -0.35
C TYR A 49 4.00 4.49 -1.49
N ILE A 50 2.72 4.23 -1.25
CA ILE A 50 1.63 4.35 -2.22
C ILE A 50 0.69 5.42 -1.70
N GLU A 51 0.36 6.38 -2.54
CA GLU A 51 -0.63 7.40 -2.23
C GLU A 51 -1.54 7.67 -3.42
N VAL A 52 -2.80 8.00 -3.13
CA VAL A 52 -3.74 8.43 -4.17
C VAL A 52 -3.59 9.92 -4.37
N ILE A 53 -3.25 10.29 -5.60
CA ILE A 53 -3.33 11.67 -6.04
C ILE A 53 -4.71 11.85 -6.67
N PRO A 54 -5.62 12.66 -6.09
CA PRO A 54 -6.89 12.94 -6.72
C PRO A 54 -6.65 13.58 -8.07
N CYS A 55 -7.46 13.22 -9.06
CA CYS A 55 -7.47 13.91 -10.34
C CYS A 55 -7.85 15.37 -10.07
N GLN A 56 -6.87 16.27 -10.10
CA GLN A 56 -7.12 17.70 -10.13
C GLN A 56 -7.61 18.01 -11.55
N GLN A 57 -8.94 18.05 -11.71
CA GLN A 57 -9.57 18.59 -12.91
C GLN A 57 -9.42 20.11 -12.92
#